data_AF-A0A5J4N5Z4-F1
#
_entry.id   AF-A0A5J4N5Z4-F1
#
_cell.length_a   1.000
_cell.length_b   1.000
_cell.length_c   1.000
_cell.angle_alpha   90.00
_cell.angle_beta   90.00
_cell.angle_gamma   90.00
#
_symmetry.space_group_name_H-M   'P 1'
#
loop_
_entity.id
_entity.type
_entity.pdbx_description
1 polymer ?
#
loop_
_entity_poly.entity_id
_entity_poly.type
_entity_poly.pdbx_seq_one_letter_code
_entity_poly.pdbx_strand_id
1 'polypeptide(L)'
;MSLDITYEGIYTCECQYTGSVEPARIQRILRVFAEPSIVHHLSSYNTEADVNNPVVLECAADGIPTPFIYWQRTGGPSSIIRNYGTTKN
;
A
#
# COMPACT_ATOMS: atom_id res chain seq x y z
N MET A 1 -3.55 -17.12 -10.08
CA MET A 1 -4.19 -16.01 -10.82
C MET A 1 -4.17 -14.82 -9.88
N SER A 2 -3.25 -13.86 -10.06
CA SER A 2 -3.15 -12.70 -9.18
C SER A 2 -4.00 -11.56 -9.72
N LEU A 3 -4.68 -10.83 -8.82
CA LEU A 3 -5.23 -9.51 -9.14
C LEU A 3 -4.06 -8.54 -9.35
N ASP A 4 -4.11 -7.80 -10.45
CA ASP A 4 -3.17 -6.72 -10.80
C ASP A 4 -3.93 -5.38 -10.78
N ILE A 5 -3.27 -4.29 -10.36
CA ILE A 5 -3.83 -2.94 -10.37
C ILE A 5 -4.25 -2.50 -11.77
N THR A 6 -3.64 -3.05 -12.83
CA THR A 6 -4.03 -2.77 -14.21
C THR A 6 -5.46 -3.21 -14.55
N TYR A 7 -6.10 -4.04 -13.72
CA TYR A 7 -7.51 -4.41 -13.88
C TYR A 7 -8.48 -3.40 -13.22
N GLU A 8 -8.01 -2.39 -12.50
CA GLU A 8 -8.89 -1.35 -11.98
C GLU A 8 -9.54 -0.56 -13.13
N GLY A 9 -10.86 -0.38 -13.05
CA GLY A 9 -11.57 0.38 -14.10
C GLY A 9 -13.08 0.18 -14.14
N ILE A 10 -13.69 0.80 -15.13
CA ILE A 10 -15.12 0.67 -15.42
C ILE A 10 -15.32 -0.46 -16.43
N TYR A 11 -15.99 -1.50 -16.01
CA TYR A 11 -16.39 -2.60 -16.86
C TYR A 11 -17.83 -2.38 -17.31
N THR A 12 -18.07 -2.55 -18.61
CA THR A 12 -19.40 -2.42 -19.21
C THR A 12 -19.86 -3.78 -19.72
N CYS A 13 -21.04 -4.21 -19.27
CA CYS A 13 -21.75 -5.31 -19.89
C CYS A 13 -22.76 -4.74 -20.89
N GLU A 14 -22.77 -5.26 -22.11
CA GLU A 14 -23.68 -4.86 -23.19
C GLU A 14 -24.48 -6.08 -23.63
N CYS A 15 -25.80 -5.94 -23.66
CA CYS A 15 -26.71 -6.93 -24.24
C CYS A 15 -27.11 -6.47 -25.65
N GLN A 16 -26.69 -7.23 -26.65
CA GLN A 16 -27.06 -6.97 -28.05
C GLN A 16 -28.38 -7.68 -28.39
N TYR A 17 -29.29 -6.95 -29.04
CA TYR A 17 -30.54 -7.50 -29.57
C TYR A 17 -30.52 -7.45 -31.10
N THR A 18 -31.02 -8.50 -31.74
CA THR A 18 -31.20 -8.54 -33.20
C THR A 18 -32.41 -7.69 -33.60
N GLY A 19 -32.21 -6.39 -33.83
CA GLY A 19 -33.26 -5.44 -34.25
C GLY A 19 -32.81 -3.97 -34.18
N SER A 20 -33.75 -3.03 -34.39
CA SER A 20 -33.49 -1.58 -34.39
C SER A 20 -33.54 -0.93 -32.99
N VAL A 21 -33.13 -1.65 -31.94
CA VAL A 21 -33.18 -1.19 -30.56
C VAL A 21 -31.77 -0.93 -30.06
N GLU A 22 -31.56 0.18 -29.36
CA GLU A 22 -30.28 0.49 -28.72
C GLU A 22 -29.86 -0.61 -27.73
N PRO A 23 -28.58 -1.03 -27.72
CA PRO A 23 -28.09 -2.02 -26.77
C PRO A 23 -28.29 -1.59 -25.32
N ALA A 24 -28.76 -2.50 -24.48
CA ALA A 24 -28.81 -2.25 -23.04
C ALA A 24 -27.40 -2.37 -22.45
N ARG A 25 -26.94 -1.34 -21.72
CA ARG A 25 -25.62 -1.29 -21.11
C ARG A 25 -25.71 -1.11 -19.61
N ILE A 26 -24.87 -1.83 -18.87
CA ILE A 26 -24.70 -1.64 -17.43
C ILE A 26 -23.22 -1.56 -17.08
N GLN A 27 -22.86 -0.57 -16.26
CA GLN A 27 -21.49 -0.30 -15.84
C GLN A 27 -21.25 -0.69 -14.38
N ARG A 28 -20.05 -1.21 -14.09
CA ARG A 28 -19.55 -1.50 -12.75
C ARG A 28 -18.11 -1.04 -12.61
N ILE A 29 -17.75 -0.58 -11.42
CA ILE A 29 -16.37 -0.18 -11.10
C ILE A 29 -15.71 -1.35 -10.39
N LEU A 30 -14.62 -1.86 -10.97
CA LEU A 30 -13.72 -2.79 -10.30
C LEU A 30 -12.64 -1.99 -9.59
N ARG A 31 -12.48 -2.20 -8.28
CA ARG A 31 -11.39 -1.63 -7.48
C ARG A 31 -10.49 -2.74 -7.01
N VAL A 32 -9.18 -2.51 -7.04
CA VAL A 32 -8.18 -3.49 -6.62
C VAL A 32 -7.61 -3.09 -5.27
N PHE A 33 -7.44 -4.07 -4.38
CA PHE A 33 -6.82 -3.87 -3.07
C PHE A 33 -5.75 -4.93 -2.85
N ALA A 34 -4.64 -4.51 -2.24
CA ALA A 34 -3.56 -5.39 -1.85
C ALA A 34 -3.14 -5.04 -0.42
N GLU A 35 -2.98 -6.06 0.41
CA GLU A 35 -2.55 -5.88 1.80
C GLU A 35 -1.18 -5.22 1.86
N PRO A 36 -0.95 -4.31 2.83
CA PRO A 36 0.38 -3.77 3.08
C PRO A 36 1.40 -4.87 3.38
N SER A 37 2.56 -4.81 2.72
CA SER A 37 3.67 -5.73 2.92
C SER A 37 4.98 -4.96 3.02
N ILE A 38 5.81 -5.31 4.00
CA ILE A 38 7.12 -4.66 4.18
C ILE A 38 8.07 -5.16 3.08
N VAL A 39 8.67 -4.21 2.38
CA VAL A 39 9.69 -4.48 1.36
C VAL A 39 11.02 -4.71 2.06
N HIS A 40 11.32 -6.00 2.33
CA HIS A 40 12.46 -6.40 3.15
C HIS A 40 13.81 -5.85 2.66
N HIS A 41 14.07 -5.86 1.35
CA HIS A 41 15.37 -5.40 0.83
C HIS A 41 15.56 -3.87 0.87
N LEU A 42 14.51 -3.11 1.15
CA LEU A 42 14.53 -1.64 1.27
C LEU A 42 14.27 -1.17 2.71
N SER A 43 14.22 -2.10 3.66
CA SER A 43 13.90 -1.80 5.06
C SER A 43 15.03 -2.25 5.98
N SER A 44 15.21 -1.54 7.10
CA SER A 44 16.15 -1.93 8.15
C SER A 44 15.63 -3.11 8.95
N TYR A 45 16.52 -4.03 9.31
CA TYR A 45 16.27 -5.16 10.22
C TYR A 45 17.19 -5.03 11.44
N ASN A 46 18.17 -5.93 11.55
CA ASN A 46 19.18 -5.89 12.60
C ASN A 46 20.16 -4.76 12.30
N THR A 47 20.12 -3.71 13.13
CA THR A 47 20.96 -2.53 13.01
C THR A 47 21.71 -2.33 14.32
N GLU A 48 23.02 -2.19 14.24
CA GLU A 48 23.89 -1.90 15.37
C GLU A 48 24.41 -0.47 15.26
N ALA A 49 24.52 0.20 16.41
CA ALA A 49 25.05 1.56 16.50
C ALA A 49 25.79 1.72 17.83
N ASP A 50 26.90 2.44 17.80
CA ASP A 50 27.63 2.78 19.01
C ASP A 50 26.87 3.80 19.86
N VAL A 51 27.17 3.81 21.16
CA VAL A 51 26.60 4.77 22.10
C VAL A 51 26.92 6.21 21.65
N ASN A 52 25.91 7.07 21.66
CA ASN A 52 25.93 8.47 21.21
C ASN A 52 26.05 8.69 19.69
N ASN A 53 26.08 7.63 18.87
CA ASN A 53 26.01 7.78 17.42
C ASN A 53 24.55 7.76 16.94
N PRO A 54 24.17 8.64 15.99
CA PRO A 54 22.84 8.61 15.41
C PRO A 54 22.63 7.36 14.54
N VAL A 55 21.40 6.86 14.52
CA VAL A 55 20.97 5.75 13.66
C VAL A 55 19.73 6.17 12.86
N VAL A 56 19.66 5.73 11.61
CA VAL A 56 18.50 5.89 10.74
C VAL A 56 17.90 4.51 10.49
N LEU A 57 16.60 4.38 10.71
CA LEU A 57 15.84 3.18 10.38
C LEU A 57 14.97 3.47 9.17
N GLU A 58 15.10 2.65 8.14
CA GLU A 58 14.34 2.74 6.90
C GLU A 58 13.22 1.70 6.92
N CYS A 59 12.06 2.08 6.41
CA CYS A 59 10.94 1.17 6.19
C CYS A 59 10.28 1.55 4.89
N ALA A 60 10.19 0.58 3.98
CA ALA A 60 9.43 0.65 2.76
C ALA A 60 8.34 -0.42 2.81
N ALA A 61 7.14 -0.06 2.36
CA ALA A 61 6.02 -0.99 2.30
C ALA A 61 5.25 -0.77 0.99
N ASP A 62 4.84 -1.87 0.38
CA ASP A 62 3.97 -1.89 -0.79
C ASP A 62 2.55 -2.26 -0.37
N GLY A 63 1.56 -1.81 -1.14
CA GLY A 63 0.15 -2.06 -0.88
C GLY A 63 -0.73 -1.22 -1.81
N ILE A 64 -2.00 -1.61 -1.93
CA ILE A 64 -2.99 -0.84 -2.71
C ILE A 64 -4.19 -0.56 -1.81
N PRO A 65 -4.46 0.71 -1.44
CA PRO A 65 -3.65 1.90 -1.74
C PRO A 65 -2.28 1.90 -1.04
N THR A 66 -1.40 2.84 -1.39
CA THR A 66 -0.08 3.02 -0.75
C THR A 66 -0.22 3.07 0.77
N PRO A 67 0.52 2.24 1.52
CA PRO A 67 0.34 2.11 2.96
C PRO A 67 0.91 3.31 3.72
N PHE A 68 0.27 3.63 4.85
CA PHE A 68 0.80 4.60 5.81
C PHE A 68 1.78 3.93 6.77
N ILE A 69 2.99 4.47 6.87
CA ILE A 69 4.06 3.92 7.71
C ILE A 69 4.18 4.74 9.00
N TYR A 70 4.12 4.07 10.15
CA TYR A 70 4.41 4.64 11.46
C TYR A 70 5.37 3.72 12.21
N TRP A 71 6.23 4.32 13.06
CA TRP A 71 7.11 3.55 13.91
C TRP A 71 6.55 3.43 15.32
N GLN A 72 6.92 2.35 15.99
CA GLN A 72 6.63 2.13 17.40
C GLN A 72 7.78 1.35 18.02
N ARG A 73 8.24 1.79 19.19
CA ARG A 73 9.21 1.04 19.98
C ARG A 73 8.47 0.04 20.87
N THR A 74 8.77 -1.25 20.72
CA THR A 74 8.08 -2.35 21.43
C THR A 74 8.68 -2.70 22.80
N GLY A 75 9.73 -2.01 23.26
CA GLY A 75 10.33 -2.25 24.58
C GLY A 75 11.28 -1.15 25.09
N GLY A 76 11.37 -1.02 26.42
CA GLY A 76 12.22 -0.06 27.13
C GLY A 76 11.43 1.09 27.80
N PRO A 77 12.03 1.83 28.77
CA PRO A 77 11.34 2.84 29.60
C PRO A 77 10.88 4.13 28.87
N SER A 78 10.78 4.12 27.53
CA SER A 78 10.13 5.20 26.78
C SER A 78 9.65 4.68 25.43
N SER A 79 8.34 4.69 25.21
CA SER A 79 7.69 4.40 23.92
C SER A 79 7.79 5.55 22.91
N ILE A 80 8.34 6.69 23.34
CA ILE A 80 8.42 7.92 22.54
C ILE A 80 9.79 7.96 21.84
N ILE A 81 9.81 7.74 20.53
CA ILE A 81 10.96 8.08 19.69
C ILE A 81 10.98 9.62 19.59
N ARG A 82 12.00 10.26 20.16
CA ARG A 82 12.20 11.71 20.04
C ARG A 82 12.89 12.00 18.70
N ASN A 83 12.46 13.05 17.99
CA ASN A 83 12.88 13.40 16.62
C ASN A 83 12.46 12.39 15.53
N TYR A 84 11.15 12.23 15.32
CA TYR A 84 10.63 11.58 14.12
C TYR A 84 10.98 12.39 12.86
N GLY A 85 11.78 11.80 11.98
CA GLY A 85 11.92 12.25 10.60
C GLY A 85 10.64 11.93 9.82
N THR A 86 9.99 12.99 9.34
CA THR A 86 8.88 13.05 8.36
C THR A 86 8.23 11.72 7.95
N THR A 87 6.99 11.52 8.39
CA THR A 87 5.97 10.76 7.67
C THR A 87 6.08 11.08 6.17
N LYS A 88 6.50 10.11 5.35
CA LYS A 88 6.33 10.22 3.90
C LYS A 88 4.92 9.77 3.57
N ASN A 89 4.13 10.72 3.09
CA ASN A 89 2.84 10.51 2.45
C ASN A 89 3.07 9.95 1.03
#